data_AF-A0AA42ZX14-F1
#
_entry.id   AF-A0AA42ZX14-F1
#
_cell.length_a   1.000
_cell.length_b   1.000
_cell.length_c   1.000
_cell.angle_alpha   90.00
_cell.angle_beta   90.00
_cell.angle_gamma   90.00
#
_symmetry.space_group_name_H-M   'P 1'
#
loop_
_entity.id
_entity.type
_entity.pdbx_description
1 polymer ?
#
loop_
_entity_poly.entity_id
_entity_poly.type
_entity_poly.pdbx_seq_one_letter_code
_entity_poly.pdbx_strand_id
1 'polypeptide(L)'
;MYRSRQKGAITMFSAVLILILLTEMVIYAVQVGVFEQRKSSNEMRQKQAFHTADSGIQVAKQFLSAHSTLVSSSIEDQRADGTDGWLSAAGLRWQPCAGAYSDSDRTHPCFGEPIEALRNSSFFYSFEDDRTTNDFDLPLDPSALSASGTETVTMHALLCMLEIDRTLDPAVRGCTTTQAADPRNPQTGEMDRRYFLITLLARGEADCENDGTNCGAEALIAEKIGSYGPGGNDGGPGAPLTARTNVPLSGTVEIVPNPNGGGVGVPISSWVNVKGDEDWCTP
;
A
#
# COMPACT_ATOMS: atom_id res chain seq x y z
N MET A 1 -71.90 -35.51 39.41
CA MET A 1 -70.79 -35.30 40.38
C MET A 1 -69.51 -35.05 39.59
N TYR A 2 -69.25 -33.81 39.15
CA TYR A 2 -68.13 -33.50 38.25
C TYR A 2 -67.00 -32.81 39.04
N ARG A 3 -65.88 -33.51 39.21
CA ARG A 3 -64.73 -33.08 40.03
C ARG A 3 -64.01 -31.89 39.39
N SER A 4 -64.09 -30.72 40.02
CA SER A 4 -63.24 -29.57 39.71
C SER A 4 -61.86 -29.71 40.39
N ARG A 5 -60.88 -30.37 39.76
CA ARG A 5 -59.49 -30.36 40.26
C ARG A 5 -58.45 -30.53 39.15
N GLN A 6 -58.27 -29.56 38.27
CA GLN A 6 -57.06 -29.45 37.40
C GLN A 6 -56.70 -27.99 37.03
N LYS A 7 -56.84 -27.02 37.93
CA LYS A 7 -56.36 -25.64 37.67
C LYS A 7 -54.85 -25.45 37.93
N GLY A 8 -54.25 -26.25 38.82
CA GLY A 8 -52.82 -26.12 39.18
C GLY A 8 -51.83 -26.75 38.18
N ALA A 9 -52.26 -27.76 37.41
CA ALA A 9 -51.39 -28.39 36.41
C ALA A 9 -51.14 -27.48 35.20
N ILE A 10 -52.15 -26.71 34.80
CA ILE A 10 -52.07 -25.78 33.66
C ILE A 10 -51.12 -24.62 33.99
N THR A 11 -51.17 -24.07 35.20
CA THR A 11 -50.28 -22.96 35.60
C THR A 11 -48.81 -23.39 35.68
N MET A 12 -48.53 -24.62 36.14
CA MET A 12 -47.16 -25.16 36.16
C MET A 12 -46.65 -25.40 34.74
N PHE A 13 -47.48 -25.95 33.86
CA PHE A 13 -47.11 -26.16 32.46
C PHE A 13 -46.82 -24.84 31.74
N SER A 14 -47.70 -23.84 31.90
CA SER A 14 -47.48 -22.50 31.35
C SER A 14 -46.23 -21.82 31.92
N ALA A 15 -45.98 -21.94 33.23
CA ALA A 15 -44.80 -21.35 33.85
C ALA A 15 -43.50 -21.98 33.33
N VAL A 16 -43.45 -23.30 33.18
CA VAL A 16 -42.29 -24.00 32.60
C VAL A 16 -42.08 -23.63 31.14
N LEU A 17 -43.16 -23.56 30.36
CA LEU A 17 -43.07 -23.15 28.95
C LEU A 17 -42.54 -21.72 28.79
N ILE A 18 -43.02 -20.78 29.63
CA ILE A 18 -42.51 -19.40 29.64
C ILE A 18 -41.05 -19.37 30.07
N LEU A 19 -40.66 -20.17 31.08
CA LEU A 19 -39.27 -20.26 31.52
C LEU A 19 -38.37 -20.71 30.37
N ILE A 20 -38.76 -21.77 29.64
CA ILE A 20 -37.98 -22.28 28.50
C ILE A 20 -37.83 -21.20 27.42
N LEU A 21 -38.92 -20.54 27.03
CA LEU A 21 -38.89 -19.48 26.01
C LEU A 21 -38.00 -18.29 26.43
N LEU A 22 -38.08 -17.88 27.70
CA LEU A 22 -37.21 -16.82 28.23
C LEU A 22 -35.74 -17.25 28.24
N THR A 23 -35.47 -18.53 28.57
CA THR A 23 -34.10 -19.05 28.60
C THR A 23 -33.50 -19.10 27.19
N GLU A 24 -34.27 -19.55 26.19
CA GLU A 24 -33.86 -19.56 24.79
C GLU A 24 -33.58 -18.15 24.25
N MET A 25 -34.44 -17.17 24.58
CA MET A 25 -34.23 -15.77 24.21
C MET A 25 -32.92 -15.23 24.80
N VAL A 26 -32.63 -15.51 26.07
CA VAL A 26 -31.40 -15.06 26.73
C VAL A 26 -30.18 -15.72 26.09
N ILE A 27 -30.22 -17.01 25.79
CA ILE A 27 -29.10 -17.73 25.15
C ILE A 27 -28.81 -17.12 23.77
N TYR A 28 -29.84 -16.88 22.96
CA TYR A 28 -29.67 -16.29 21.63
C TYR A 28 -29.11 -14.86 21.71
N ALA A 29 -29.64 -14.02 22.62
CA ALA A 29 -29.16 -12.67 22.81
C ALA A 29 -27.67 -12.61 23.21
N VAL A 30 -27.23 -13.52 24.10
CA VAL A 30 -25.82 -13.63 24.50
C VAL A 30 -24.95 -14.06 23.31
N GLN A 31 -25.39 -15.04 22.51
CA GLN A 31 -24.64 -15.49 21.35
C GLN A 31 -24.46 -14.39 20.30
N VAL A 32 -25.54 -13.66 19.99
CA VAL A 32 -25.49 -12.51 19.06
C VAL A 32 -24.59 -11.40 19.61
N GLY A 33 -24.71 -11.09 20.91
CA GLY A 33 -23.86 -10.07 21.54
C GLY A 33 -22.37 -10.40 21.45
N VAL A 34 -21.98 -11.65 21.72
CA VAL A 34 -20.57 -12.10 21.59
C VAL A 34 -20.11 -12.09 20.14
N PHE A 35 -20.98 -12.47 19.20
CA PHE A 35 -20.65 -12.45 17.77
C PHE A 35 -20.35 -11.04 17.28
N GLU A 36 -21.20 -10.06 17.62
CA GLU A 36 -20.99 -8.66 17.25
C GLU A 36 -19.75 -8.06 17.94
N GLN A 37 -19.46 -8.46 19.18
CA GLN A 37 -18.24 -8.03 19.86
C GLN A 37 -16.98 -8.56 19.16
N ARG A 38 -16.96 -9.83 18.75
CA ARG A 38 -15.82 -10.40 18.02
C ARG A 38 -15.65 -9.75 16.65
N LYS A 39 -16.77 -9.52 15.94
CA LYS A 39 -16.75 -8.86 14.64
C LYS A 39 -16.21 -7.43 14.72
N SER A 40 -16.71 -6.63 15.66
CA SER A 40 -16.24 -5.26 15.87
C SER A 40 -14.78 -5.20 16.32
N SER A 41 -14.32 -6.14 17.17
CA SER A 41 -12.92 -6.25 17.54
C SER A 41 -12.02 -6.57 16.34
N ASN A 42 -12.42 -7.51 15.49
CA ASN A 42 -11.64 -7.87 14.30
C ASN A 42 -11.57 -6.70 13.31
N GLU A 43 -12.70 -5.99 13.11
CA GLU A 43 -12.74 -4.80 12.26
C GLU A 43 -11.83 -3.69 12.79
N MET A 44 -11.79 -3.49 14.12
CA MET A 44 -10.92 -2.50 14.75
C MET A 44 -9.44 -2.81 14.50
N ARG A 45 -9.01 -4.05 14.73
CA ARG A 45 -7.61 -4.47 14.50
C ARG A 45 -7.18 -4.32 13.04
N GLN A 46 -8.09 -4.62 12.11
CA GLN A 46 -7.80 -4.44 10.69
C GLN A 46 -7.69 -2.96 10.29
N LYS A 47 -8.52 -2.08 10.87
CA LYS A 47 -8.37 -0.62 10.69
C LYS A 47 -7.07 -0.10 11.28
N GLN A 48 -6.69 -0.61 12.45
CA GLN A 48 -5.43 -0.26 13.09
C GLN A 48 -4.25 -0.63 12.19
N ALA A 49 -4.17 -1.89 11.74
CA ALA A 49 -3.13 -2.34 10.80
C ALA A 49 -3.08 -1.48 9.51
N PHE A 50 -4.25 -1.11 8.97
CA PHE A 50 -4.32 -0.23 7.81
C PHE A 50 -3.80 1.18 8.10
N HIS A 51 -4.15 1.79 9.23
CA HIS A 51 -3.66 3.11 9.61
C HIS A 51 -2.14 3.11 9.87
N THR A 52 -1.61 2.04 10.46
CA THR A 52 -0.16 1.85 10.64
C THR A 52 0.56 1.70 9.29
N ALA A 53 -0.02 0.95 8.34
CA ALA A 53 0.53 0.85 6.99
C ALA A 53 0.50 2.19 6.25
N ASP A 54 -0.61 2.93 6.34
CA ASP A 54 -0.78 4.22 5.66
C ASP A 54 0.19 5.27 6.23
N SER A 55 0.34 5.34 7.56
CA SER A 55 1.30 6.26 8.20
C SER A 55 2.73 5.96 7.77
N GLY A 56 3.12 4.68 7.69
CA GLY A 56 4.40 4.25 7.15
C GLY A 56 4.62 4.75 5.71
N ILE A 57 3.65 4.54 4.82
CA ILE A 57 3.74 5.02 3.44
C ILE A 57 3.91 6.54 3.36
N GLN A 58 3.18 7.31 4.16
CA GLN A 58 3.33 8.77 4.13
C GLN A 58 4.74 9.20 4.52
N VAL A 59 5.37 8.54 5.50
CA VAL A 59 6.75 8.83 5.89
C VAL A 59 7.73 8.36 4.83
N ALA A 60 7.53 7.20 4.23
CA ALA A 60 8.32 6.71 3.11
C ALA A 60 8.31 7.69 1.92
N LYS A 61 7.17 8.30 1.60
CA LYS A 61 7.10 9.36 0.59
C LYS A 61 7.91 10.59 0.97
N GLN A 62 7.83 11.04 2.22
CA GLN A 62 8.62 12.19 2.67
C GLN A 62 10.11 11.89 2.60
N PHE A 63 10.52 10.68 2.97
CA PHE A 63 11.90 10.21 2.83
C PHE A 63 12.38 10.26 1.38
N LEU A 64 11.61 9.71 0.44
CA LEU A 64 11.98 9.73 -0.98
C LEU A 64 11.95 11.16 -1.57
N SER A 65 11.00 11.99 -1.12
CA SER A 65 10.90 13.39 -1.55
C SER A 65 12.08 14.23 -1.04
N ALA A 66 12.53 14.00 0.20
CA ALA A 66 13.71 14.64 0.77
C ALA A 66 15.02 14.23 0.06
N HIS A 67 15.03 13.08 -0.60
CA HIS A 67 16.16 12.54 -1.35
C HIS A 67 15.94 12.52 -2.87
N SER A 68 15.00 13.32 -3.38
CA SER A 68 14.60 13.32 -4.79
C SER A 68 15.77 13.45 -5.78
N THR A 69 16.81 14.20 -5.41
CA THR A 69 18.02 14.39 -6.22
C THR A 69 18.94 13.17 -6.28
N LEU A 70 18.88 12.28 -5.29
CA LEU A 70 19.70 11.07 -5.21
C LEU A 70 18.99 9.87 -5.83
N VAL A 71 17.67 9.80 -5.68
CA VAL A 71 16.82 8.67 -6.06
C VAL A 71 17.08 8.16 -7.48
N SER A 72 17.24 9.04 -8.47
CA SER A 72 17.45 8.68 -9.88
C SER A 72 18.87 9.00 -10.40
N SER A 73 19.77 9.47 -9.55
CA SER A 73 21.11 9.88 -9.96
C SER A 73 22.08 8.69 -10.02
N SER A 74 22.92 8.62 -11.07
CA SER A 74 24.12 7.77 -11.14
C SER A 74 25.38 8.45 -10.67
N ILE A 75 25.33 9.75 -10.44
CA ILE A 75 26.52 10.54 -10.26
C ILE A 75 27.11 10.18 -8.89
N GLU A 76 28.38 9.81 -8.90
CA GLU A 76 29.18 9.64 -7.68
C GLU A 76 29.46 11.03 -7.09
N ASP A 77 29.49 11.14 -5.76
CA ASP A 77 29.64 12.39 -5.01
C ASP A 77 28.60 13.47 -5.43
N GLN A 78 27.35 13.06 -5.66
CA GLN A 78 26.26 13.96 -6.10
C GLN A 78 25.99 15.09 -5.10
N ARG A 79 26.20 14.85 -3.80
CA ARG A 79 26.11 15.88 -2.75
C ARG A 79 27.51 16.27 -2.27
N ALA A 80 27.62 17.49 -1.74
CA ALA A 80 28.86 18.04 -1.21
C ALA A 80 29.42 17.26 0.01
N ASP A 81 28.61 16.41 0.63
CA ASP A 81 29.00 15.51 1.72
C ASP A 81 29.64 14.20 1.22
N GLY A 82 29.77 14.01 -0.10
CA GLY A 82 30.26 12.78 -0.72
C GLY A 82 29.18 11.70 -0.89
N THR A 83 27.89 12.04 -0.73
CA THR A 83 26.82 11.07 -0.95
C THR A 83 26.64 10.82 -2.44
N ASP A 84 26.77 9.55 -2.82
CA ASP A 84 26.52 9.09 -4.18
C ASP A 84 25.03 9.04 -4.55
N GLY A 85 24.75 9.18 -5.84
CA GLY A 85 23.45 8.86 -6.40
C GLY A 85 23.08 7.39 -6.16
N TRP A 86 21.80 7.10 -5.96
CA TRP A 86 21.33 5.77 -5.57
C TRP A 86 21.37 4.74 -6.71
N LEU A 87 21.47 5.22 -7.95
CA LEU A 87 21.69 4.41 -9.15
C LEU A 87 23.15 4.48 -9.64
N SER A 88 24.09 4.92 -8.79
CA SER A 88 25.52 4.79 -9.06
C SER A 88 26.01 3.38 -8.72
N ALA A 89 27.17 3.01 -9.23
CA ALA A 89 27.79 1.72 -8.88
C ALA A 89 28.32 1.70 -7.44
N ALA A 90 28.69 2.86 -6.89
CA ALA A 90 29.21 3.02 -5.54
C ALA A 90 28.11 3.14 -4.47
N GLY A 91 26.98 3.79 -4.77
CA GLY A 91 25.90 4.04 -3.82
C GLY A 91 25.02 2.83 -3.50
N LEU A 92 25.00 1.78 -4.33
CA LEU A 92 24.37 0.45 -4.13
C LEU A 92 22.90 0.38 -3.61
N ARG A 93 22.19 1.50 -3.48
CA ARG A 93 20.82 1.56 -2.92
C ARG A 93 19.79 0.86 -3.80
N TRP A 94 19.85 1.03 -5.12
CA TRP A 94 18.98 0.30 -6.04
C TRP A 94 19.66 -0.96 -6.54
N GLN A 95 19.09 -2.11 -6.16
CA GLN A 95 19.57 -3.43 -6.56
C GLN A 95 18.57 -4.08 -7.53
N PRO A 96 19.04 -4.80 -8.56
CA PRO A 96 18.18 -5.38 -9.56
C PRO A 96 17.39 -6.54 -8.94
N CYS A 97 16.10 -6.63 -9.27
CA CYS A 97 15.29 -7.75 -8.85
C CYS A 97 15.68 -9.06 -9.57
N ALA A 98 16.27 -8.97 -10.77
CA ALA A 98 16.73 -10.14 -11.52
C ALA A 98 17.76 -10.95 -10.70
N GLY A 99 17.38 -12.18 -10.33
CA GLY A 99 18.24 -13.10 -9.57
C GLY A 99 18.38 -12.78 -8.08
N ALA A 100 17.65 -11.78 -7.56
CA ALA A 100 17.69 -11.43 -6.14
C ALA A 100 16.70 -12.22 -5.26
N TYR A 101 15.70 -12.85 -5.88
CA TYR A 101 14.64 -13.57 -5.17
C TYR A 101 14.58 -15.04 -5.59
N SER A 102 14.01 -15.88 -4.72
CA SER A 102 13.65 -17.27 -5.05
C SER A 102 12.13 -17.42 -5.10
N ASP A 103 11.61 -18.26 -5.99
CA ASP A 103 10.15 -18.50 -6.09
C ASP A 103 9.56 -19.13 -4.81
N SER A 104 10.40 -19.72 -3.96
CA SER A 104 10.02 -20.21 -2.65
C SER A 104 9.81 -19.10 -1.60
N ASP A 105 10.41 -17.92 -1.80
CA ASP A 105 10.31 -16.79 -0.88
C ASP A 105 9.51 -15.64 -1.48
N ARG A 106 8.18 -15.74 -1.35
CA ARG A 106 7.24 -14.71 -1.83
C ARG A 106 7.21 -13.45 -0.97
N THR A 107 8.07 -13.36 0.06
CA THR A 107 8.14 -12.18 0.95
C THR A 107 9.08 -11.11 0.43
N HIS A 108 9.94 -11.45 -0.55
CA HIS A 108 10.87 -10.51 -1.16
C HIS A 108 10.12 -9.34 -1.85
N PRO A 109 10.56 -8.08 -1.69
CA PRO A 109 9.83 -6.90 -2.18
C PRO A 109 9.58 -6.92 -3.69
N CYS A 110 10.46 -7.55 -4.47
CA CYS A 110 10.26 -7.74 -5.92
C CYS A 110 8.94 -8.42 -6.30
N PHE A 111 8.34 -9.23 -5.41
CA PHE A 111 7.02 -9.82 -5.65
C PHE A 111 5.86 -8.81 -5.59
N GLY A 112 6.13 -7.55 -5.22
CA GLY A 112 5.19 -6.45 -5.43
C GLY A 112 4.86 -6.20 -6.91
N GLU A 113 5.70 -6.66 -7.84
CA GLU A 113 5.38 -6.70 -9.27
C GLU A 113 4.93 -8.13 -9.66
N PRO A 114 3.65 -8.35 -10.01
CA PRO A 114 3.15 -9.67 -10.35
C PRO A 114 3.69 -10.22 -11.68
N ILE A 115 4.05 -9.37 -12.64
CA ILE A 115 4.49 -9.78 -13.97
C ILE A 115 6.01 -10.04 -13.95
N GLU A 116 6.43 -11.27 -14.21
CA GLU A 116 7.84 -11.68 -14.15
C GLU A 116 8.76 -10.84 -15.05
N ALA A 117 8.33 -10.53 -16.29
CA ALA A 117 9.13 -9.71 -17.20
C ALA A 117 9.38 -8.29 -16.66
N LEU A 118 8.41 -7.71 -15.94
CA LEU A 118 8.53 -6.40 -15.30
C LEU A 118 9.31 -6.48 -13.99
N ARG A 119 9.12 -7.56 -13.24
CA ARG A 119 9.88 -7.83 -12.02
C ARG A 119 11.36 -7.98 -12.32
N ASN A 120 11.71 -8.68 -13.39
CA ASN A 120 13.08 -8.90 -13.80
C ASN A 120 13.77 -7.64 -14.36
N SER A 121 13.00 -6.60 -14.70
CA SER A 121 13.51 -5.30 -15.13
C SER A 121 13.39 -4.20 -14.07
N SER A 122 12.85 -4.52 -12.89
CA SER A 122 12.72 -3.59 -11.77
C SER A 122 13.89 -3.68 -10.79
N PHE A 123 13.98 -2.69 -9.91
CA PHE A 123 14.98 -2.58 -8.86
C PHE A 123 14.27 -2.50 -7.52
N PHE A 124 14.86 -3.07 -6.48
CA PHE A 124 14.41 -2.89 -5.10
C PHE A 124 15.40 -2.02 -4.34
N TYR A 125 14.90 -1.33 -3.32
CA TYR A 125 15.73 -0.54 -2.42
C TYR A 125 16.42 -1.45 -1.41
N SER A 126 17.71 -1.22 -1.17
CA SER A 126 18.50 -1.87 -0.13
C SER A 126 19.27 -0.81 0.64
N PHE A 127 19.18 -0.84 1.97
CA PHE A 127 19.79 0.18 2.82
C PHE A 127 21.24 -0.14 3.18
N GLU A 128 21.55 -1.42 3.41
CA GLU A 128 22.91 -1.84 3.74
C GLU A 128 23.81 -1.79 2.50
N ASP A 129 25.03 -1.28 2.69
CA ASP A 129 26.07 -1.27 1.64
C ASP A 129 26.59 -2.69 1.35
N ASP A 130 26.21 -3.68 2.18
CA ASP A 130 26.57 -5.07 2.04
C ASP A 130 25.44 -5.90 1.39
N ARG A 131 25.77 -6.55 0.26
CA ARG A 131 24.87 -7.46 -0.47
C ARG A 131 24.58 -8.78 0.27
N THR A 132 25.14 -8.98 1.46
CA THR A 132 25.00 -10.23 2.22
C THR A 132 23.96 -10.16 3.33
N THR A 133 23.60 -8.96 3.78
CA THR A 133 22.47 -8.73 4.69
C THR A 133 21.22 -8.50 3.86
N ASN A 134 20.25 -9.41 3.95
CA ASN A 134 18.96 -9.31 3.26
C ASN A 134 18.06 -8.23 3.91
N ASP A 135 18.58 -7.02 4.08
CA ASP A 135 17.81 -5.86 4.55
C ASP A 135 17.41 -5.00 3.36
N PHE A 136 16.12 -5.07 3.06
CA PHE A 136 15.44 -4.36 1.99
C PHE A 136 14.32 -3.46 2.54
N ASP A 137 14.37 -3.16 3.85
CA ASP A 137 13.53 -2.16 4.48
C ASP A 137 14.08 -0.75 4.20
N LEU A 138 13.16 0.22 4.11
CA LEU A 138 13.54 1.63 4.12
C LEU A 138 14.07 1.99 5.52
N PRO A 139 15.13 2.82 5.63
CA PRO A 139 15.80 3.16 6.89
C PRO A 139 15.01 4.21 7.67
N LEU A 140 13.80 3.84 8.02
CA LEU A 140 12.87 4.64 8.78
C LEU A 140 12.65 3.90 10.08
N ASP A 141 12.61 4.63 11.18
CA ASP A 141 12.26 4.06 12.47
C ASP A 141 10.74 4.13 12.64
N PRO A 142 9.99 3.05 12.37
CA PRO A 142 8.55 3.03 12.55
C PRO A 142 8.13 3.16 14.02
N SER A 143 9.03 2.85 14.98
CA SER A 143 8.75 3.02 16.41
C SER A 143 8.71 4.48 16.84
N ALA A 144 9.24 5.40 16.02
CA ALA A 144 9.05 6.83 16.19
C ALA A 144 7.65 7.31 15.74
N LEU A 145 6.89 6.46 15.03
CA LEU A 145 5.57 6.79 14.47
C LEU A 145 4.42 6.10 15.22
N SER A 146 4.65 4.92 15.80
CA SER A 146 3.64 4.23 16.61
C SER A 146 3.66 4.71 18.05
N ALA A 147 2.49 5.07 18.58
CA ALA A 147 2.34 5.44 19.99
C ALA A 147 2.29 4.21 20.92
N SER A 148 2.17 3.00 20.35
CA SER A 148 2.11 1.74 21.10
C SER A 148 3.08 0.70 20.54
N GLY A 149 3.67 -0.11 21.42
CA GLY A 149 4.51 -1.26 21.05
C GLY A 149 3.75 -2.48 20.53
N THR A 150 2.49 -2.31 20.12
CA THR A 150 1.61 -3.39 19.63
C THR A 150 1.36 -3.31 18.13
N GLU A 151 2.03 -2.36 17.46
CA GLU A 151 1.94 -2.11 16.04
C GLU A 151 3.33 -2.11 15.44
N THR A 152 3.47 -2.73 14.27
CA THR A 152 4.70 -2.76 13.49
C THR A 152 4.39 -2.38 12.06
N VAL A 153 5.33 -1.71 11.40
CA VAL A 153 5.22 -1.44 9.96
C VAL A 153 6.56 -1.66 9.30
N THR A 154 6.56 -2.44 8.23
CA THR A 154 7.70 -2.60 7.33
C THR A 154 7.39 -1.93 6.01
N MET A 155 8.42 -1.33 5.41
CA MET A 155 8.28 -0.50 4.22
C MET A 155 9.36 -0.85 3.21
N HIS A 156 8.95 -1.09 1.98
CA HIS A 156 9.84 -1.39 0.87
C HIS A 156 9.59 -0.44 -0.30
N ALA A 157 10.56 -0.35 -1.20
CA ALA A 157 10.42 0.42 -2.43
C ALA A 157 10.89 -0.38 -3.64
N LEU A 158 10.11 -0.30 -4.71
CA LEU A 158 10.45 -0.83 -6.03
C LEU A 158 10.56 0.30 -7.04
N LEU A 159 11.67 0.39 -7.76
CA LEU A 159 11.88 1.31 -8.85
C LEU A 159 11.67 0.58 -10.18
N CYS A 160 10.87 1.17 -11.06
CA CYS A 160 10.83 0.81 -12.47
C CYS A 160 11.14 2.03 -13.34
N MET A 161 11.91 1.80 -14.40
CA MET A 161 12.20 2.83 -15.40
C MET A 161 11.04 2.89 -16.40
N LEU A 162 10.61 4.10 -16.76
CA LEU A 162 9.50 4.27 -17.69
C LEU A 162 9.98 4.30 -19.14
N GLU A 163 9.33 3.53 -19.99
CA GLU A 163 9.49 3.60 -21.43
C GLU A 163 8.66 4.77 -21.97
N ILE A 164 9.33 5.69 -22.67
CA ILE A 164 8.69 6.86 -23.29
C ILE A 164 8.90 6.81 -24.80
N ASP A 165 7.79 6.75 -25.52
CA ASP A 165 7.74 6.92 -26.96
C ASP A 165 6.97 8.20 -27.28
N ARG A 166 7.70 9.27 -27.62
CA ARG A 166 7.11 10.59 -27.94
C ARG A 166 6.33 10.62 -29.25
N THR A 167 6.38 9.55 -30.04
CA THR A 167 5.63 9.45 -31.30
C THR A 167 4.23 8.88 -31.10
N LEU A 168 3.95 8.32 -29.91
CA LEU A 168 2.68 7.69 -29.56
C LEU A 168 1.93 8.52 -28.52
N ASP A 169 0.59 8.43 -28.55
CA ASP A 169 -0.29 9.01 -27.54
C ASP A 169 -1.10 7.88 -26.85
N PRO A 170 -0.90 7.63 -25.53
CA PRO A 170 -0.01 8.35 -24.62
C PRO A 170 1.47 8.00 -24.82
N ALA A 171 2.34 8.99 -24.59
CA ALA A 171 3.79 8.84 -24.77
C ALA A 171 4.43 7.88 -23.74
N VAL A 172 3.84 7.74 -22.55
CA VAL A 172 4.32 6.81 -21.52
C VAL A 172 3.76 5.41 -21.78
N ARG A 173 4.64 4.48 -22.14
CA ARG A 173 4.29 3.08 -22.45
C ARG A 173 4.22 2.20 -21.21
N GLY A 174 4.79 2.64 -20.09
CA GLY A 174 4.77 1.95 -18.80
C GLY A 174 6.18 1.64 -18.32
N CYS A 175 6.31 0.72 -17.37
CA CYS A 175 7.62 0.23 -16.95
C CYS A 175 8.26 -0.55 -18.11
N THR A 176 9.56 -0.35 -18.33
CA THR A 176 10.32 -1.11 -19.31
C THR A 176 10.33 -2.61 -18.97
N THR A 177 10.23 -3.48 -19.97
CA THR A 177 10.39 -4.94 -19.85
C THR A 177 11.74 -5.42 -20.40
N THR A 178 12.52 -4.52 -21.01
CA THR A 178 13.83 -4.88 -21.55
C THR A 178 14.84 -4.89 -20.40
N GLN A 179 15.36 -6.08 -20.07
CA GLN A 179 16.50 -6.25 -19.15
C GLN A 179 17.81 -5.65 -19.70
N ALA A 180 17.75 -4.98 -20.85
CA ALA A 180 18.90 -4.72 -21.69
C ALA A 180 19.78 -3.58 -21.19
N ALA A 181 19.37 -2.78 -20.21
CA ALA A 181 20.20 -1.72 -19.67
C ALA A 181 20.08 -1.63 -18.15
N ASP A 182 21.09 -2.10 -17.45
CA ASP A 182 21.27 -1.74 -16.04
C ASP A 182 21.52 -0.21 -16.04
N PRO A 183 20.69 0.61 -15.38
CA PRO A 183 20.91 2.05 -15.30
C PRO A 183 22.24 2.38 -14.61
N ARG A 184 22.87 1.44 -13.91
CA ARG A 184 24.23 1.58 -13.36
C ARG A 184 25.32 1.33 -14.40
N ASN A 185 25.00 0.69 -15.53
CA ASN A 185 25.94 0.31 -16.59
C ASN A 185 25.74 1.19 -17.84
N PRO A 186 26.59 2.21 -18.06
CA PRO A 186 26.46 3.13 -19.19
C PRO A 186 26.73 2.46 -20.56
N GLN A 187 27.27 1.23 -20.59
CA GLN A 187 27.57 0.51 -21.83
C GLN A 187 26.37 -0.29 -22.39
N THR A 188 25.30 -0.47 -21.62
CA THR A 188 24.17 -1.35 -21.99
C THR A 188 23.00 -0.66 -22.71
N GLY A 189 23.16 0.59 -23.14
CA GLY A 189 22.12 1.40 -23.79
C GLY A 189 21.47 2.36 -22.79
N GLU A 190 21.17 3.58 -23.24
CA GLU A 190 20.63 4.63 -22.37
C GLU A 190 19.15 4.40 -22.05
N MET A 191 18.86 3.84 -20.88
CA MET A 191 17.55 4.05 -20.25
C MET A 191 17.46 5.51 -19.80
N ASP A 192 16.39 6.23 -20.18
CA ASP A 192 16.21 7.61 -19.75
C ASP A 192 15.87 7.68 -18.24
N ARG A 193 16.85 8.08 -17.45
CA ARG A 193 16.79 8.08 -15.98
C ARG A 193 15.88 9.13 -15.38
N ARG A 194 15.36 10.04 -16.22
CA ARG A 194 14.49 11.14 -15.79
C ARG A 194 13.05 10.67 -15.58
N TYR A 195 12.68 9.57 -16.24
CA TYR A 195 11.33 9.02 -16.20
C TYR A 195 11.34 7.69 -15.46
N PHE A 196 10.80 7.73 -14.26
CA PHE A 196 10.77 6.57 -13.39
C PHE A 196 9.50 6.57 -12.55
N LEU A 197 9.17 5.39 -12.05
CA LEU A 197 8.06 5.14 -11.16
C LEU A 197 8.58 4.33 -9.98
N ILE A 198 8.34 4.82 -8.77
CA ILE A 198 8.63 4.09 -7.54
C ILE A 198 7.31 3.61 -6.96
N THR A 199 7.22 2.30 -6.72
CA THR A 199 6.14 1.68 -5.98
C THR A 199 6.62 1.48 -4.55
N LEU A 200 6.04 2.25 -3.63
CA LEU A 200 6.16 2.05 -2.19
C LEU A 200 5.22 0.92 -1.77
N LEU A 201 5.72 0.02 -0.95
CA LEU A 201 4.96 -1.08 -0.37
C LEU A 201 5.08 -0.94 1.14
N ALA A 202 3.95 -0.96 1.85
CA ALA A 202 3.97 -1.05 3.30
C ALA A 202 3.12 -2.20 3.79
N ARG A 203 3.63 -2.89 4.79
CA ARG A 203 2.93 -3.90 5.55
C ARG A 203 2.77 -3.37 6.97
N GLY A 204 1.55 -3.03 7.34
CA GLY A 204 1.20 -2.66 8.71
C GLY A 204 0.60 -3.86 9.42
N GLU A 205 1.05 -4.10 10.64
CA GLU A 205 0.56 -5.18 11.48
C GLU A 205 0.12 -4.61 12.83
N ALA A 206 -0.93 -5.21 13.40
CA ALA A 206 -1.53 -4.76 14.64
C ALA A 206 -1.88 -5.94 15.55
N ASP A 207 -2.09 -5.64 16.83
CA ASP A 207 -2.28 -6.65 17.89
C ASP A 207 -1.08 -7.60 17.97
N CYS A 208 0.12 -7.02 17.92
CA CYS A 208 1.37 -7.75 17.95
C CYS A 208 1.77 -8.12 19.40
N GLU A 209 2.10 -9.38 19.60
CA GLU A 209 2.73 -9.91 20.81
C GLU A 209 4.25 -10.10 20.59
N ASN A 210 5.04 -9.97 21.66
CA ASN A 210 6.49 -10.22 21.68
C ASN A 210 7.24 -9.48 20.54
N ASP A 211 7.24 -8.15 20.59
CA ASP A 211 8.01 -7.27 19.70
C ASP A 211 7.75 -7.50 18.19
N GLY A 212 6.50 -7.77 17.80
CA GLY A 212 6.12 -7.88 16.38
C GLY A 212 6.17 -9.29 15.78
N THR A 213 6.48 -10.32 16.57
CA THR A 213 6.63 -11.68 16.04
C THR A 213 5.29 -12.35 15.71
N ASN A 214 4.25 -12.07 16.48
CA ASN A 214 2.91 -12.64 16.29
C ASN A 214 1.87 -11.52 16.28
N CYS A 215 1.37 -11.15 15.11
CA CYS A 215 0.37 -10.09 14.97
C CYS A 215 -1.01 -10.67 14.61
N GLY A 216 -2.05 -10.13 15.23
CA GLY A 216 -3.45 -10.56 15.04
C GLY A 216 -4.13 -9.97 13.81
N ALA A 217 -3.54 -8.96 13.16
CA ALA A 217 -4.03 -8.36 11.93
C ALA A 217 -2.88 -7.83 11.07
N GLU A 218 -3.07 -7.87 9.75
CA GLU A 218 -2.13 -7.38 8.74
C GLU A 218 -2.90 -6.58 7.68
N ALA A 219 -2.27 -5.52 7.17
CA ALA A 219 -2.73 -4.74 6.03
C ALA A 219 -1.56 -4.43 5.09
N LEU A 220 -1.78 -4.62 3.80
CA LEU A 220 -0.82 -4.30 2.75
C LEU A 220 -1.32 -3.11 1.95
N ILE A 221 -0.50 -2.08 1.83
CA ILE A 221 -0.77 -0.91 1.00
C ILE A 221 0.36 -0.75 0.00
N ALA A 222 0.00 -0.43 -1.24
CA ALA A 222 0.94 -0.12 -2.30
C ALA A 222 0.60 1.24 -2.90
N GLU A 223 1.58 2.13 -2.97
CA GLU A 223 1.40 3.45 -3.57
C GLU A 223 2.52 3.76 -4.56
N LYS A 224 2.18 4.50 -5.61
CA LYS A 224 3.09 4.80 -6.71
C LYS A 224 3.40 6.29 -6.75
N ILE A 225 4.68 6.63 -6.72
CA ILE A 225 5.19 7.98 -6.98
C ILE A 225 5.97 7.96 -8.29
N GLY A 226 5.82 8.97 -9.13
CA GLY A 226 6.45 8.99 -10.45
C GLY A 226 7.01 10.36 -10.80
N SER A 227 8.11 10.37 -11.56
CA SER A 227 8.66 11.55 -12.21
C SER A 227 8.31 11.53 -13.69
N TYR A 228 7.65 12.59 -14.17
CA TYR A 228 7.22 12.74 -15.57
C TYR A 228 7.90 13.91 -16.30
N GLY A 229 9.02 14.42 -15.79
CA GLY A 229 9.69 15.60 -16.35
C GLY A 229 11.22 15.49 -16.38
N PRO A 230 11.89 16.16 -17.34
CA PRO A 230 13.34 16.21 -17.40
C PRO A 230 13.90 17.20 -16.36
N GLY A 231 14.21 16.70 -15.17
CA GLY A 231 14.85 17.48 -14.11
C GLY A 231 14.17 17.24 -12.76
N GLY A 232 14.79 16.41 -11.92
CA GLY A 232 14.32 16.07 -10.57
C GLY A 232 14.40 17.21 -9.56
N ASN A 233 13.88 18.39 -9.91
CA ASN A 233 13.71 19.55 -9.03
C ASN A 233 12.31 20.16 -9.06
N ASP A 234 11.41 19.72 -9.94
CA ASP A 234 10.01 20.12 -9.87
C ASP A 234 9.18 18.97 -9.31
N GLY A 235 8.93 19.05 -8.01
CA GLY A 235 7.79 18.41 -7.38
C GLY A 235 6.52 18.85 -8.10
N GLY A 236 6.16 18.14 -9.17
CA GLY A 236 4.81 18.17 -9.69
C GLY A 236 3.87 17.94 -8.51
N PRO A 237 2.83 18.78 -8.32
CA PRO A 237 1.99 18.71 -7.14
C PRO A 237 1.53 17.27 -6.98
N GLY A 238 1.75 16.71 -5.79
CA GLY A 238 1.28 15.37 -5.46
C GLY A 238 -0.21 15.31 -5.76
N ALA A 239 -0.56 14.76 -6.92
CA ALA A 239 -1.94 14.54 -7.27
C ALA A 239 -2.44 13.53 -6.25
N PRO A 240 -3.43 13.88 -5.41
CA PRO A 240 -3.72 13.13 -4.19
C PRO A 240 -4.25 11.71 -4.41
N LEU A 241 -4.33 11.21 -5.64
CA LEU A 241 -4.47 9.81 -6.04
C LEU A 241 -4.44 9.77 -7.57
N THR A 242 -3.54 8.99 -8.18
CA THR A 242 -3.54 8.77 -9.64
C THR A 242 -3.81 7.29 -9.92
N ALA A 243 -5.06 6.95 -10.21
CA ALA A 243 -5.43 5.60 -10.61
C ALA A 243 -5.28 5.44 -12.13
N ARG A 244 -4.38 4.55 -12.58
CA ARG A 244 -4.11 4.27 -14.00
C ARG A 244 -5.14 3.30 -14.64
N THR A 245 -6.29 3.08 -14.01
CA THR A 245 -7.25 2.09 -14.53
C THR A 245 -8.22 2.77 -15.49
N ASN A 246 -8.33 2.21 -16.70
CA ASN A 246 -9.35 2.60 -17.66
C ASN A 246 -10.67 2.04 -17.14
N VAL A 247 -11.40 2.82 -16.34
CA VAL A 247 -12.73 2.40 -15.85
C VAL A 247 -13.69 2.57 -17.03
N PRO A 248 -14.24 1.48 -17.61
CA PRO A 248 -15.30 1.64 -18.59
C PRO A 248 -16.45 2.37 -17.90
N LEU A 249 -16.77 3.58 -18.36
CA LEU A 249 -17.84 4.45 -17.81
C LEU A 249 -19.26 3.89 -18.06
N SER A 250 -19.41 2.57 -18.24
CA SER A 250 -20.71 1.91 -18.34
C SER A 250 -21.40 1.71 -16.98
N GLY A 251 -20.87 2.30 -15.90
CA GLY A 251 -21.40 2.23 -14.53
C GLY A 251 -21.10 3.48 -13.71
N THR A 252 -21.71 3.59 -12.53
CA THR A 252 -21.48 4.66 -11.55
C THR A 252 -20.21 4.42 -10.74
N VAL A 253 -19.30 5.39 -10.73
CA VAL A 253 -18.14 5.44 -9.83
C VAL A 253 -18.49 6.33 -8.64
N GLU A 254 -18.34 5.81 -7.43
CA GLU A 254 -18.53 6.57 -6.20
C GLU A 254 -17.18 6.75 -5.50
N ILE A 255 -16.82 7.99 -5.21
CA ILE A 255 -15.65 8.35 -4.41
C ILE A 255 -16.17 8.82 -3.05
N VAL A 256 -15.92 8.04 -2.01
CA VAL A 256 -16.27 8.40 -0.64
C VAL A 256 -14.99 8.86 0.05
N PRO A 257 -14.71 10.18 0.13
CA PRO A 257 -13.71 10.64 1.09
C PRO A 257 -14.22 10.28 2.49
N ASN A 258 -13.34 9.77 3.36
CA ASN A 258 -13.65 9.52 4.77
C ASN A 258 -13.14 10.72 5.59
N PRO A 259 -13.91 11.81 5.74
CA PRO A 259 -13.52 12.89 6.63
C PRO A 259 -13.67 12.42 8.06
N ASN A 260 -12.56 12.28 8.76
CA ASN A 260 -12.48 12.08 10.21
C ASN A 260 -12.92 13.34 11.02
N GLY A 261 -13.97 14.03 10.57
CA GLY A 261 -14.77 14.96 11.38
C GLY A 261 -14.08 16.22 11.93
N GLY A 262 -12.88 16.60 11.44
CA GLY A 262 -12.03 17.61 12.09
C GLY A 262 -11.77 18.93 11.34
N GLY A 263 -12.25 19.15 10.12
CA GLY A 263 -11.91 20.39 9.39
C GLY A 263 -12.47 20.51 7.97
N VAL A 264 -12.25 21.67 7.36
CA VAL A 264 -12.73 22.02 6.00
C VAL A 264 -12.20 21.02 4.97
N GLY A 265 -13.10 20.55 4.10
CA GLY A 265 -13.05 19.28 3.38
C GLY A 265 -11.76 18.94 2.62
N VAL A 266 -11.54 17.63 2.45
CA VAL A 266 -10.48 17.08 1.59
C VAL A 266 -10.71 17.57 0.16
N PRO A 267 -9.79 18.35 -0.45
CA PRO A 267 -9.94 18.79 -1.83
C PRO A 267 -9.79 17.58 -2.76
N ILE A 268 -10.85 17.27 -3.51
CA ILE A 268 -10.84 16.24 -4.56
C ILE A 268 -10.79 16.96 -5.91
N SER A 269 -9.79 16.62 -6.73
CA SER A 269 -9.76 17.00 -8.15
C SER A 269 -9.78 15.73 -9.00
N SER A 270 -10.73 15.64 -9.93
CA SER A 270 -10.79 14.57 -10.93
C SER A 270 -10.44 15.12 -12.32
N TRP A 271 -9.64 14.35 -13.06
CA TRP A 271 -9.32 14.62 -14.46
C TRP A 271 -9.70 13.37 -15.23
N VAL A 272 -10.60 13.50 -16.21
CA VAL A 272 -11.06 12.38 -17.03
C VAL A 272 -10.65 12.66 -18.46
N ASN A 273 -9.88 11.74 -19.07
CA ASN A 273 -9.61 11.79 -20.49
C ASN A 273 -10.75 11.10 -21.23
N VAL A 274 -11.64 11.87 -21.84
CA VAL A 274 -12.66 11.36 -22.74
C VAL A 274 -12.05 11.21 -24.12
N LYS A 275 -11.96 9.98 -24.63
CA LYS A 275 -11.65 9.73 -26.04
C LYS A 275 -12.93 10.01 -26.85
N GLY A 276 -13.20 11.28 -27.11
CA GLY A 276 -14.29 11.75 -27.97
C GLY A 276 -13.70 12.37 -29.23
N ASP A 277 -13.98 11.75 -30.37
CA ASP A 277 -13.92 12.44 -31.66
C ASP A 277 -15.02 13.53 -31.61
N GLU A 278 -14.69 14.78 -31.29
CA GLU A 278 -15.41 15.99 -31.74
C GLU A 278 -14.82 17.26 -31.14
N ASP A 279 -14.51 18.21 -32.03
CA ASP A 279 -14.09 19.57 -31.76
C ASP A 279 -15.18 20.35 -31.00
N TRP A 280 -14.92 20.74 -29.75
CA TRP A 280 -15.77 21.69 -29.04
C TRP A 280 -14.95 22.76 -28.31
N CYS A 281 -13.96 23.36 -28.95
CA CYS A 281 -13.35 24.61 -28.46
C CYS A 281 -12.90 25.49 -29.64
N THR A 282 -13.84 26.26 -30.20
CA THR A 282 -13.51 27.57 -30.79
C THR A 282 -14.39 28.62 -30.10
N PRO A 283 -13.87 29.86 -29.92
CA PRO A 283 -14.39 30.84 -28.96
C PRO A 283 -15.83 31.30 -29.21
#